data_AF-A0A1B6EZ75-F1
#
_entry.id   AF-A0A1B6EZ75-F1
#
_cell.length_a   1.000
_cell.length_b   1.000
_cell.length_c   1.000
_cell.angle_alpha   90.00
_cell.angle_beta   90.00
_cell.angle_gamma   90.00
#
_symmetry.space_group_name_H-M   'P 1'
#
loop_
_entity.id
_entity.type
_entity.pdbx_description
1 polymer ?
#
loop_
_entity_poly.entity_id
_entity_poly.type
_entity_poly.pdbx_seq_one_letter_code
_entity_poly.pdbx_strand_id
1 'polypeptide(L)'
;RTWLGRVVAVLLRVATWQDHLFLLHHVLRCPAGVSKWATSFIQPPSLPFNSPFSNQHLDHLVVCLASILLPVQGRDMFLSQMTVSTETEAEAAWVLVDSDGEDETDTNGLRESDIVAFLNQVPFDAIFR
;
A
#
# COMPACT_ATOMS: atom_id res chain seq x y z
N ARG A 1 -3.68 -16.79 -1.50
CA ARG A 1 -4.12 -15.38 -1.73
C ARG A 1 -4.75 -15.14 -3.12
N THR A 2 -4.82 -16.14 -4.00
CA THR A 2 -5.35 -16.00 -5.37
C THR A 2 -6.81 -15.52 -5.43
N TRP A 3 -7.65 -15.93 -4.48
CA TRP A 3 -9.03 -15.48 -4.39
C TRP A 3 -9.13 -13.97 -4.14
N LEU A 4 -8.30 -13.42 -3.26
CA LEU A 4 -8.29 -11.99 -2.91
C LEU A 4 -7.93 -11.16 -4.14
N GLY A 5 -6.86 -11.55 -4.85
CA GLY A 5 -6.45 -10.86 -6.08
C GLY A 5 -7.53 -10.87 -7.15
N ARG A 6 -8.27 -11.98 -7.30
CA ARG A 6 -9.40 -12.05 -8.25
C ARG A 6 -10.56 -11.13 -7.84
N VAL A 7 -10.90 -11.11 -6.56
CA VAL A 7 -11.98 -10.23 -6.05
C VAL A 7 -11.60 -8.76 -6.24
N VAL A 8 -10.39 -8.38 -5.83
CA VAL A 8 -9.90 -7.00 -5.99
C VAL A 8 -9.87 -6.62 -7.47
N ALA A 9 -9.40 -7.49 -8.36
CA ALA A 9 -9.39 -7.23 -9.80
C ALA A 9 -10.80 -6.98 -10.37
N VAL A 10 -11.82 -7.72 -9.90
CA VAL A 10 -13.21 -7.49 -10.32
C VAL A 10 -13.75 -6.16 -9.77
N LEU A 11 -13.46 -5.84 -8.51
CA LEU A 11 -13.91 -4.60 -7.88
C LEU A 11 -13.26 -3.36 -8.50
N LEU A 12 -11.96 -3.43 -8.83
CA LEU A 12 -11.22 -2.33 -9.46
C LEU A 12 -11.81 -1.93 -10.83
N ARG A 13 -12.50 -2.83 -11.54
CA ARG A 13 -13.16 -2.50 -12.81
C ARG A 13 -14.32 -1.53 -12.68
N VAL A 14 -14.93 -1.45 -11.50
CA VAL A 14 -16.10 -0.59 -11.20
C VAL A 14 -15.81 0.37 -10.05
N ALA A 15 -14.55 0.47 -9.63
CA ALA A 15 -14.12 1.25 -8.48
C ALA A 15 -14.17 2.75 -8.75
N THR A 16 -14.65 3.49 -7.76
CA THR A 16 -14.54 4.94 -7.68
C THR A 16 -13.14 5.34 -7.20
N TRP A 17 -12.78 6.61 -7.29
CA TRP A 17 -11.52 7.12 -6.74
C TRP A 17 -11.38 6.88 -5.24
N GLN A 18 -12.50 6.91 -4.51
CA GLN A 18 -12.53 6.64 -3.07
C GLN A 18 -12.17 5.18 -2.78
N ASP A 19 -12.62 4.24 -3.62
CA ASP A 19 -12.28 2.82 -3.49
C ASP A 19 -10.78 2.57 -3.73
N HIS A 20 -10.18 3.27 -4.70
CA HIS A 20 -8.74 3.21 -4.95
C HIS A 20 -7.93 3.74 -3.76
N LEU A 21 -8.35 4.87 -3.16
CA LEU A 21 -7.72 5.39 -1.95
C LEU A 21 -7.94 4.47 -0.76
N PHE A 22 -9.11 3.86 -0.63
CA PHE A 22 -9.39 2.90 0.43
C PHE A 22 -8.40 1.73 0.35
N LEU A 23 -8.21 1.14 -0.84
CA LEU A 23 -7.24 0.07 -1.04
C LEU A 23 -5.81 0.53 -0.73
N LEU A 24 -5.39 1.70 -1.23
CA LEU A 24 -4.07 2.25 -0.95
C LEU A 24 -3.81 2.41 0.56
N HIS A 25 -4.71 3.06 1.29
CA HIS A 25 -4.56 3.25 2.74
C HIS A 25 -4.59 1.94 3.51
N HIS A 26 -5.36 0.95 3.04
CA HIS A 26 -5.39 -0.37 3.67
C HIS A 26 -4.07 -1.11 3.49
N VAL A 27 -3.52 -1.08 2.26
CA VAL A 27 -2.22 -1.69 1.93
C VAL A 27 -1.08 -1.05 2.72
N LEU A 28 -1.08 0.29 2.86
CA LEU A 28 -0.05 1.02 3.60
C LEU A 28 -0.05 0.75 5.11
N ARG A 29 -1.17 0.28 5.68
CA ARG A 29 -1.25 -0.14 7.09
C ARG A 29 -0.71 -1.54 7.34
N CYS A 30 -0.49 -2.34 6.29
CA CYS A 30 0.03 -3.69 6.46
C CYS A 30 1.50 -3.69 6.95
N PRO A 31 1.95 -4.81 7.52
CA PRO A 31 3.36 -5.02 7.86
C PRO A 31 4.29 -4.95 6.62
N ALA A 32 5.59 -4.84 6.89
CA ALA A 32 6.64 -4.92 5.88
C ALA A 32 6.48 -6.11 4.91
N GLY A 33 6.87 -5.91 3.65
CA GLY A 33 6.83 -6.95 2.60
C GLY A 33 5.45 -7.14 1.96
N VAL A 34 4.50 -6.25 2.25
CA VAL A 34 3.16 -6.23 1.65
C VAL A 34 3.21 -6.08 0.11
N SER A 35 4.23 -5.41 -0.43
CA SER A 35 4.41 -5.24 -1.88
C SER A 35 4.55 -6.56 -2.64
N LYS A 36 5.02 -7.63 -2.00
CA LYS A 36 5.18 -8.96 -2.62
C LYS A 36 3.84 -9.53 -3.13
N TRP A 37 2.70 -9.07 -2.62
CA TRP A 37 1.39 -9.58 -3.01
C TRP A 37 0.32 -8.50 -3.26
N ALA A 38 0.47 -7.29 -2.72
CA ALA A 38 -0.55 -6.24 -2.81
C ALA A 38 -0.25 -5.16 -3.87
N THR A 39 0.95 -5.14 -4.47
CA THR A 39 1.34 -4.09 -5.43
C THR A 39 0.32 -3.93 -6.55
N SER A 40 -0.17 -5.05 -7.11
CA SER A 40 -1.18 -5.03 -8.18
C SER A 40 -2.55 -4.47 -7.77
N PHE A 41 -2.80 -4.24 -6.48
CA PHE A 41 -4.06 -3.69 -5.98
C PHE A 41 -4.06 -2.16 -6.03
N ILE A 42 -2.88 -1.55 -6.06
CA ILE A 42 -2.72 -0.11 -6.17
C ILE A 42 -2.71 0.22 -7.66
N GLN A 43 -3.85 0.70 -8.16
CA GLN A 43 -4.02 1.07 -9.58
C GLN A 43 -4.62 2.47 -9.68
N PRO A 44 -3.85 3.54 -9.41
CA PRO A 44 -4.36 4.90 -9.51
C PRO A 44 -5.00 5.12 -10.90
N PRO A 45 -6.22 5.68 -10.97
CA PRO A 45 -6.90 5.91 -12.24
C PRO A 45 -6.02 6.70 -13.21
N SER A 46 -5.83 6.17 -14.41
CA SER A 46 -5.11 6.89 -15.46
C SER A 46 -5.95 8.05 -16.00
N LEU A 47 -5.29 9.15 -16.35
CA LEU A 47 -5.95 10.31 -16.98
C LEU A 47 -6.63 9.90 -18.29
N PRO A 48 -7.90 10.26 -18.51
CA PRO A 48 -8.49 10.20 -19.85
C PRO A 48 -7.72 11.16 -20.77
N PHE A 49 -7.36 10.69 -21.96
CA PHE A 49 -6.73 11.52 -23.00
C PHE A 49 -7.63 12.74 -23.29
N ASN A 50 -7.09 13.97 -23.17
CA ASN A 50 -7.84 15.23 -23.33
C ASN A 50 -9.01 15.47 -22.35
N SER A 51 -8.85 15.12 -21.06
CA SER A 51 -9.85 15.47 -20.05
C SER A 51 -9.78 16.95 -19.63
N PRO A 52 -10.88 17.72 -19.74
CA PRO A 52 -10.95 19.08 -19.17
C PRO A 52 -10.99 19.09 -17.63
N PHE A 53 -11.08 17.91 -16.99
CA PHE A 53 -11.11 17.74 -15.53
C PHE A 53 -9.72 17.43 -14.96
N SER A 54 -8.66 18.02 -15.53
CA SER A 54 -7.26 17.77 -15.14
C SER A 54 -7.00 18.00 -13.65
N ASN A 55 -7.61 19.04 -13.07
CA ASN A 55 -7.40 19.40 -11.66
C ASN A 55 -7.78 18.27 -10.69
N GLN A 56 -8.94 17.63 -10.87
CA GLN A 56 -9.41 16.59 -9.93
C GLN A 56 -8.55 15.32 -9.96
N HIS A 57 -8.02 14.97 -11.14
CA HIS A 57 -7.14 13.82 -11.28
C HIS A 57 -5.75 14.13 -10.75
N LEU A 58 -5.22 15.34 -10.99
CA LEU A 58 -3.99 15.81 -10.37
C LEU A 58 -4.12 15.82 -8.85
N ASP A 59 -5.20 16.36 -8.32
CA ASP A 59 -5.51 16.33 -6.88
C ASP A 59 -5.50 14.88 -6.36
N HIS A 60 -6.15 13.96 -7.07
CA HIS A 60 -6.16 12.56 -6.69
C HIS A 60 -4.76 11.91 -6.71
N LEU A 61 -3.93 12.20 -7.72
CA LEU A 61 -2.56 11.71 -7.81
C LEU A 61 -1.67 12.30 -6.70
N VAL A 62 -1.82 13.59 -6.41
CA VAL A 62 -1.15 14.26 -5.30
C VAL A 62 -1.57 13.63 -3.97
N VAL A 63 -2.85 13.31 -3.80
CA VAL A 63 -3.33 12.58 -2.61
C VAL A 63 -2.72 11.19 -2.53
N CYS A 64 -2.66 10.43 -3.63
CA CYS A 64 -2.01 9.11 -3.66
C CYS A 64 -0.53 9.20 -3.26
N LEU A 65 0.20 10.18 -3.79
CA LEU A 65 1.61 10.42 -3.44
C LEU A 65 1.75 10.83 -1.97
N ALA A 66 0.90 11.73 -1.48
CA ALA A 66 0.89 12.12 -0.08
C ALA A 66 0.60 10.93 0.84
N SER A 67 -0.34 10.05 0.47
CA SER A 67 -0.63 8.82 1.21
C SER A 67 0.58 7.89 1.29
N ILE A 68 1.37 7.75 0.22
CA ILE A 68 2.57 6.89 0.19
C ILE A 68 3.73 7.51 0.99
N LEU A 69 3.92 8.82 0.89
CA LEU A 69 5.11 9.51 1.41
C LEU A 69 4.95 10.04 2.83
N LEU A 70 3.73 10.25 3.31
CA LEU A 70 3.47 10.75 4.66
C LEU A 70 3.21 9.59 5.64
N PRO A 71 3.45 9.83 6.95
CA PRO A 71 3.14 8.84 7.98
C PRO A 71 1.68 8.39 7.94
N VAL A 72 1.48 7.08 7.92
CA VAL A 72 0.15 6.46 7.85
C VAL A 72 -0.54 6.56 9.20
N GLN A 73 -1.63 7.33 9.26
CA GLN A 73 -2.35 7.55 10.50
C GLN A 73 -2.95 6.26 11.09
N GLY A 74 -2.75 6.09 12.40
CA GLY A 74 -3.28 4.96 13.17
C GLY A 74 -2.62 3.62 12.88
N ARG A 75 -1.49 3.61 12.16
CA ARG A 75 -0.80 2.39 11.75
C ARG A 75 -0.25 1.59 12.93
N ASP A 76 0.38 2.25 13.91
CA ASP A 76 0.92 1.55 15.09
C ASP A 76 -0.19 0.86 15.91
N MET A 77 -1.34 1.53 16.05
CA MET A 77 -2.52 0.95 16.71
C MET A 77 -3.12 -0.21 15.92
N PHE A 78 -3.11 -0.14 14.58
CA PHE A 78 -3.58 -1.23 13.73
C PHE A 78 -2.65 -2.45 13.83
N LEU A 79 -1.33 -2.23 13.79
CA LEU A 79 -0.33 -3.28 13.89
C LEU A 79 -0.31 -3.94 15.27
N SER A 80 -0.47 -3.18 16.36
CA SER A 80 -0.50 -3.74 17.70
C SER A 80 -1.66 -4.73 17.92
N GLN A 81 -2.82 -4.50 17.28
CA GLN A 81 -3.92 -5.45 17.30
C GLN A 81 -3.58 -6.75 16.54
N MET A 82 -2.80 -6.64 15.46
CA MET A 82 -2.37 -7.78 14.66
C MET A 82 -1.27 -8.59 15.36
N THR A 83 -0.33 -7.94 16.04
CA THR A 83 0.73 -8.62 16.81
C THR A 83 0.16 -9.35 18.03
N VAL A 84 -0.76 -8.74 18.79
CA VAL A 84 -1.43 -9.40 19.94
C VAL A 84 -2.20 -10.65 19.50
N SER A 85 -2.80 -10.62 18.31
CA SER A 85 -3.47 -11.80 17.72
C SER A 85 -2.49 -12.92 17.33
N THR A 86 -1.22 -12.58 17.09
CA THR A 86 -0.17 -13.53 16.69
C THR A 86 0.59 -14.07 17.92
N GLU A 87 0.82 -13.24 18.94
CA GLU A 87 1.46 -13.63 20.20
C GLU A 87 0.60 -14.58 21.03
N THR A 88 -0.72 -14.48 20.92
CA THR A 88 -1.64 -15.47 21.51
C THR A 88 -1.55 -16.85 20.85
N GLU A 89 -0.99 -16.95 19.64
CA GLU A 89 -0.70 -18.22 18.95
C GLU A 89 0.78 -18.65 19.03
N ALA A 90 1.71 -17.75 19.35
CA ALA A 90 3.15 -17.96 19.24
C ALA A 90 3.89 -17.71 20.57
N GLU A 91 3.79 -18.64 21.51
CA GLU A 91 4.57 -18.69 22.75
C GLU A 91 6.07 -19.02 22.54
N ALA A 92 6.64 -18.72 21.37
CA ALA A 92 8.02 -19.06 21.01
C ALA A 92 8.68 -17.95 20.17
N ALA A 93 9.07 -16.86 20.82
CA ALA A 93 9.80 -15.76 20.21
C ALA A 93 11.27 -16.13 19.95
N TRP A 94 11.55 -16.75 18.81
CA TRP A 94 12.88 -16.79 18.22
C TRP A 94 13.04 -15.58 17.31
N VAL A 95 14.02 -14.72 17.58
CA VAL A 95 14.36 -13.57 16.72
C VAL A 95 15.00 -14.13 15.45
N LEU A 96 14.27 -14.07 14.34
CA LEU A 96 14.76 -14.46 13.02
C LEU A 96 15.58 -13.29 12.45
N VAL A 97 16.88 -13.53 12.29
CA VAL A 97 17.81 -12.60 11.64
C VAL A 97 17.83 -12.89 10.13
N ASP A 98 17.56 -11.88 9.31
CA ASP A 98 17.64 -11.93 7.85
C ASP A 98 19.11 -12.09 7.39
N SER A 99 19.32 -12.76 6.26
CA SER A 99 20.58 -12.79 5.51
C SER A 99 21.18 -11.43 5.14
N ASP A 100 20.40 -10.34 5.17
CA ASP A 100 20.84 -8.97 4.88
C ASP A 100 21.48 -8.27 6.10
N GLY A 101 21.48 -8.92 7.27
CA GLY A 101 22.16 -8.41 8.47
C GLY A 101 21.51 -7.17 9.10
N GLU A 102 20.30 -6.80 8.68
CA GLU A 102 19.49 -5.79 9.36
C GLU A 102 18.88 -6.41 10.63
N ASP A 103 19.08 -5.74 11.78
CA ASP A 103 18.36 -6.07 13.01
C ASP A 103 16.87 -5.79 12.75
N GLU A 104 16.05 -6.84 12.69
CA GLU A 104 14.57 -6.80 12.60
C GLU A 104 13.94 -6.27 13.91
N THR A 105 14.46 -5.18 14.47
CA THR A 105 13.89 -4.56 15.68
C THR A 105 12.73 -3.63 15.32
N ASP A 106 12.66 -3.14 14.09
CA ASP A 106 11.57 -2.31 13.57
C ASP A 106 10.75 -3.04 12.49
N THR A 107 10.26 -4.25 12.79
CA THR A 107 9.30 -5.01 11.92
C THR A 107 8.03 -4.22 11.60
N ASN A 108 7.78 -3.16 12.36
CA ASN A 108 6.60 -2.36 12.21
C ASN A 108 6.67 -1.50 10.95
N GLY A 109 7.81 -1.03 10.43
CA GLY A 109 7.86 -0.12 9.27
C GLY A 109 7.53 -0.75 7.91
N LEU A 110 7.21 0.06 6.89
CA LEU A 110 7.27 -0.41 5.49
C LEU A 110 8.74 -0.44 5.06
N ARG A 111 9.16 -1.46 4.31
CA ARG A 111 10.53 -1.52 3.75
C ARG A 111 10.64 -0.57 2.55
N GLU A 112 11.86 -0.16 2.21
CA GLU A 112 12.11 0.63 1.00
C GLU A 112 11.52 -0.04 -0.25
N SER A 113 11.69 -1.36 -0.37
CA SER A 113 11.12 -2.14 -1.48
C SER A 113 9.59 -2.02 -1.58
N ASP A 114 8.88 -1.86 -0.47
CA ASP A 114 7.44 -1.63 -0.48
C ASP A 114 7.10 -0.26 -1.06
N ILE A 115 7.80 0.78 -0.59
CA ILE A 115 7.59 2.16 -1.03
C ILE A 115 7.89 2.29 -2.53
N VAL A 116 9.02 1.74 -2.99
CA VAL A 116 9.41 1.74 -4.41
C VAL A 116 8.36 1.04 -5.27
N ALA A 117 7.87 -0.13 -4.84
CA ALA A 117 6.84 -0.87 -5.58
C ALA A 117 5.53 -0.06 -5.72
N PHE A 118 5.14 0.68 -4.69
CA PHE A 118 3.93 1.52 -4.69
C PHE A 118 4.10 2.78 -5.53
N LEU A 119 5.25 3.45 -5.44
CA LEU A 119 5.56 4.60 -6.30
C LEU A 119 5.56 4.23 -7.78
N ASN A 120 6.04 3.04 -8.13
CA ASN A 120 6.01 2.53 -9.50
C ASN A 120 4.59 2.30 -10.07
N GLN A 121 3.55 2.31 -9.23
CA GLN A 121 2.15 2.28 -9.71
C GLN A 121 1.62 3.66 -10.07
N VAL A 122 2.30 4.75 -9.69
CA VAL A 122 1.85 6.11 -9.97
C VAL A 122 2.24 6.49 -11.41
N PRO A 123 1.30 6.92 -12.26
CA PRO A 123 1.59 7.29 -13.65
C PRO A 123 2.20 8.69 -13.72
N PHE A 124 3.47 8.84 -13.33
CA PHE A 124 4.17 10.14 -13.32
C PHE A 124 4.19 10.84 -14.68
N ASP A 125 4.29 10.09 -15.78
CA ASP A 125 4.24 10.63 -17.14
C ASP A 125 2.92 11.38 -17.43
N ALA A 126 1.84 11.01 -16.74
CA ALA A 126 0.55 11.66 -16.88
C ALA A 126 0.46 12.98 -16.10
N ILE A 127 1.32 13.19 -15.09
CA ILE A 127 1.35 14.41 -14.27
C ILE A 127 2.06 15.56 -15.00
N PHE A 128 3.11 15.25 -15.75
CA PHE A 128 4.00 16.25 -16.38
C PHE A 128 3.75 16.48 -17.88
N ARG A 129 2.69 15.87 -18.44
CA ARG A 129 2.23 16.09 -19.82
C ARG A 129 1.15 17.15 -19.86
#